data_AF-A0A967I7U8-F1
#
_entry.id   AF-A0A967I7U8-F1
#
_cell.length_a   1.000
_cell.length_b   1.000
_cell.length_c   1.000
_cell.angle_alpha   90.00
_cell.angle_beta   90.00
_cell.angle_gamma   90.00
#
_symmetry.space_group_name_H-M   'P 1'
#
loop_
_entity.id
_entity.type
_entity.pdbx_description
1 polymer ?
#
loop_
_entity_poly.entity_id
_entity_poly.type
_entity_poly.pdbx_seq_one_letter_code
_entity_poly.pdbx_strand_id
1 'polypeptide(L)'
;SVQLDNQTELMLYIIRHRDGQADPTSSGTLINPDGSSEHLPISTFQVETLGSWRSKKSGTIYPSGWRLTVPGKELELKLVPTVKDQELTTRKST
;
A
#
# COMPACT_ATOMS: atom_id res chain seq x y z
N SER A 1 -6.09 3.26 -0.87
CA SER A 1 -6.94 2.51 0.07
C SER A 1 -7.54 1.32 -0.67
N VAL A 2 -8.15 0.40 0.07
CA VAL A 2 -8.93 -0.73 -0.45
C VAL A 2 -10.24 -0.77 0.32
N GLN A 3 -11.35 -0.84 -0.41
CA GLN A 3 -12.68 -1.08 0.11
C GLN A 3 -13.00 -2.56 -0.01
N LEU A 4 -13.35 -3.21 1.10
CA LEU A 4 -13.70 -4.63 1.16
C LEU A 4 -15.22 -4.80 0.99
N ASP A 5 -15.62 -6.00 0.59
CA ASP A 5 -17.03 -6.37 0.38
C ASP A 5 -17.87 -6.33 1.67
N ASN A 6 -17.23 -6.52 2.82
CA ASN A 6 -17.84 -6.44 4.14
C ASN A 6 -17.96 -5.00 4.69
N GLN A 7 -17.81 -3.97 3.85
CA GLN A 7 -17.85 -2.54 4.21
C GLN A 7 -16.70 -2.07 5.12
N THR A 8 -15.67 -2.90 5.32
CA THR A 8 -14.42 -2.45 5.95
C THR A 8 -13.55 -1.75 4.90
N GLU A 9 -12.88 -0.66 5.28
CA GLU A 9 -11.88 -0.02 4.43
C GLU A 9 -10.51 0.00 5.08
N LEU A 10 -9.46 -0.22 4.27
CA LEU A 10 -8.08 -0.14 4.71
C LEU A 10 -7.33 0.92 3.90
N MET A 11 -6.73 1.89 4.59
CA MET A 11 -5.77 2.83 4.03
C MET A 11 -4.44 2.65 4.75
N LEU A 12 -3.36 2.44 4.00
CA LEU A 12 -2.00 2.38 4.54
C LEU A 12 -1.09 3.26 3.69
N TYR A 13 -0.08 3.86 4.31
CA TYR A 13 1.04 4.48 3.60
C TYR A 13 2.36 4.16 4.29
N ILE A 14 3.42 4.02 3.49
CA ILE A 14 4.79 3.85 3.97
C ILE A 14 5.64 4.92 3.31
N ILE A 15 6.19 5.81 4.13
CA ILE A 15 7.22 6.76 3.73
C ILE A 15 8.55 6.01 3.87
N ARG A 16 9.40 6.09 2.85
CA ARG A 16 10.71 5.43 2.84
C ARG A 16 11.80 6.47 2.81
N HIS A 17 12.80 6.30 3.67
CA HIS A 17 14.07 7.00 3.58
C HIS A 17 14.83 6.55 2.33
N ARG A 18 15.91 7.28 1.99
CA ARG A 18 16.74 6.97 0.81
C ARG A 18 17.41 5.59 0.89
N ASP A 19 17.67 5.10 2.09
CA ASP A 19 18.21 3.77 2.35
C ASP A 19 17.15 2.65 2.27
N GLY A 20 15.88 3.01 2.03
CA GLY A 20 14.76 2.09 1.92
C GLY A 20 14.06 1.75 3.23
N GLN A 21 14.57 2.21 4.38
CA GLN A 21 13.91 2.00 5.67
C GLN A 21 12.59 2.78 5.72
N ALA A 22 11.60 2.21 6.40
CA ALA A 22 10.33 2.87 6.64
C ALA A 22 10.50 3.96 7.70
N ASP A 23 9.96 5.15 7.42
CA ASP A 23 9.89 6.25 8.37
C ASP A 23 8.85 5.94 9.47
N PRO A 24 9.13 6.17 10.76
CA PRO A 24 8.20 5.91 11.86
C PRO A 24 6.85 6.65 11.76
N THR A 25 6.79 7.73 10.98
CA THR A 25 5.54 8.47 10.72
C THR A 25 4.61 7.80 9.72
N SER A 26 5.04 6.69 9.11
CA SER A 26 4.19 5.80 8.32
C SER A 26 3.05 5.25 9.18
N SER A 27 1.87 5.11 8.60
CA SER A 27 0.71 4.61 9.35
C SER A 27 -0.41 4.17 8.41
N GLY A 28 -1.53 3.81 9.00
CA GLY A 28 -2.76 3.54 8.29
C GLY A 28 -4.00 3.86 9.10
N THR A 29 -5.14 3.60 8.48
CA THR A 29 -6.48 3.73 9.05
C THR A 29 -7.30 2.52 8.63
N LEU A 30 -7.95 1.88 9.59
CA LEU A 30 -9.01 0.91 9.35
C LEU A 30 -10.35 1.61 9.57
N ILE A 31 -11.28 1.48 8.63
CA ILE A 31 -12.65 1.95 8.78
C ILE A 31 -13.53 0.72 8.94
N ASN A 32 -14.26 0.65 10.04
CA ASN A 32 -15.18 -0.44 10.34
C ASN A 32 -16.51 -0.25 9.59
N PRO A 33 -17.34 -1.31 9.47
CA PRO A 33 -18.63 -1.22 8.78
C PRO A 33 -19.61 -0.18 9.35
N ASP A 34 -19.45 0.19 10.62
CA ASP A 34 -20.23 1.23 11.29
C ASP A 34 -19.72 2.66 11.02
N GLY A 35 -18.66 2.81 10.21
CA GLY A 35 -18.00 4.07 9.90
C GLY A 35 -17.01 4.55 10.96
N SER A 36 -16.84 3.83 12.07
CA SER A 36 -15.79 4.15 13.05
C SER A 36 -14.41 3.94 12.43
N SER A 37 -13.46 4.80 12.80
CA SER A 37 -12.09 4.72 12.29
C SER A 37 -11.10 4.40 13.39
N GLU A 38 -10.12 3.58 13.05
CA GLU A 38 -9.04 3.16 13.93
C GLU A 38 -7.70 3.49 13.31
N HIS A 39 -6.85 4.20 14.05
CA HIS A 39 -5.49 4.47 13.62
C HIS A 39 -4.61 3.23 13.75
N LEU A 40 -3.86 2.90 12.70
CA LEU A 40 -2.91 1.81 12.67
C LEU A 40 -1.47 2.37 12.64
N PRO A 41 -0.73 2.35 13.76
CA PRO A 41 0.69 2.70 13.72
C PRO A 41 1.48 1.67 12.90
N ILE A 42 2.63 2.04 12.34
CA ILE A 42 3.43 1.13 11.49
C ILE A 42 3.80 -0.20 12.17
N SER A 43 3.89 -0.24 13.50
CA SER A 43 4.20 -1.46 14.25
C SER A 43 3.08 -2.50 14.26
N THR A 44 1.84 -2.14 13.88
CA THR A 44 0.68 -3.04 13.94
C THR A 44 0.34 -3.70 12.60
N PHE A 45 1.04 -3.33 11.53
CA PHE A 45 0.84 -3.93 10.21
C PHE A 45 2.16 -4.22 9.51
N GLN A 46 2.11 -5.12 8.53
CA GLN A 46 3.27 -5.47 7.70
C GLN A 46 2.87 -5.41 6.23
N VAL A 47 3.81 -4.97 5.39
CA VAL A 47 3.65 -4.87 3.95
C VAL A 47 4.83 -5.56 3.28
N GLU A 48 4.55 -6.69 2.63
CA GLU A 48 5.52 -7.47 1.89
C GLU A 48 5.32 -7.21 0.38
N THR A 49 6.40 -6.94 -0.34
CA THR A 49 6.35 -6.84 -1.81
C THR A 49 6.45 -8.23 -2.41
N LEU A 50 5.47 -8.63 -3.21
CA LEU A 50 5.42 -9.97 -3.82
C LEU A 50 6.05 -10.03 -5.22
N GLY A 51 6.36 -8.87 -5.80
CA GLY A 51 6.91 -8.80 -7.14
C GLY A 51 7.38 -7.39 -7.49
N SER A 52 8.02 -7.26 -8.65
CA SER A 52 8.42 -5.97 -9.18
C SER A 52 8.15 -5.87 -10.67
N TRP A 53 8.00 -4.64 -11.14
CA TRP A 53 7.88 -4.31 -12.55
C TRP A 53 8.86 -3.18 -12.88
N ARG A 54 9.64 -3.37 -13.95
CA ARG A 54 10.54 -2.34 -14.46
C ARG A 54 9.82 -1.55 -15.56
N SER A 55 9.73 -0.24 -15.39
CA SER A 55 9.26 0.64 -16.45
C SER A 55 10.24 0.65 -17.62
N LYS A 56 9.70 0.45 -18.84
CA LYS A 56 10.45 0.68 -20.09
C LYS A 56 10.60 2.16 -20.43
N LYS A 57 9.75 3.04 -19.84
CA LYS A 57 9.71 4.48 -20.13
C LYS A 57 10.76 5.23 -19.32
N SER A 58 10.91 4.91 -18.03
CA SER A 58 11.81 5.62 -17.11
C SER A 58 12.99 4.77 -16.63
N GLY A 59 12.94 3.44 -16.80
CA GLY A 59 13.91 2.50 -16.22
C GLY A 59 13.68 2.19 -14.73
N THR A 60 12.76 2.89 -14.07
CA THR A 60 12.44 2.72 -12.64
C THR A 60 11.88 1.34 -12.34
N ILE A 61 12.27 0.76 -11.21
CA ILE A 61 11.72 -0.50 -10.70
C ILE A 61 10.67 -0.18 -9.64
N TYR A 62 9.42 -0.57 -9.91
CA TYR A 62 8.30 -0.41 -8.99
C TYR A 62 7.96 -1.75 -8.33
N PRO A 63 7.67 -1.78 -7.02
CA PRO A 63 6.94 -2.88 -6.41
C PRO A 63 5.63 -3.15 -7.18
N SER A 64 5.31 -4.41 -7.40
CA SER A 64 4.16 -4.83 -8.20
C SER A 64 3.53 -6.05 -7.54
N GLY A 65 2.49 -5.80 -6.75
CA GLY A 65 1.82 -6.79 -5.91
C GLY A 65 2.35 -6.82 -4.49
N TRP A 66 1.43 -7.01 -3.54
CA TRP A 66 1.71 -6.91 -2.11
C TRP A 66 0.93 -7.93 -1.29
N ARG A 67 1.53 -8.37 -0.18
CA ARG A 67 0.81 -9.01 0.93
C ARG A 67 0.77 -8.01 2.09
N LEU A 68 -0.43 -7.74 2.58
CA LEU A 68 -0.70 -6.86 3.72
C LEU A 68 -1.22 -7.72 4.86
N THR A 69 -0.69 -7.53 6.07
CA THR A 69 -1.20 -8.20 7.27
C THR A 69 -1.37 -7.22 8.41
N VAL A 70 -2.51 -7.29 9.11
CA VAL A 70 -2.78 -6.57 10.36
C VAL A 70 -3.16 -7.62 11.41
N PRO A 71 -2.18 -8.23 12.11
CA PRO A 71 -2.42 -9.41 12.95
C PRO A 71 -3.48 -9.19 14.04
N GLY A 72 -3.48 -8.01 14.69
CA GLY A 72 -4.46 -7.67 15.72
C GLY A 72 -5.90 -7.48 15.21
N LYS A 73 -6.12 -7.59 13.90
CA LYS A 73 -7.42 -7.48 13.23
C LYS A 73 -7.78 -8.73 12.42
N GLU A 74 -6.96 -9.79 12.52
CA GLU A 74 -7.13 -11.02 11.74
C GLU A 74 -7.27 -10.76 10.23
N LEU A 75 -6.61 -9.69 9.75
CA LEU A 75 -6.73 -9.23 8.38
C LEU A 75 -5.46 -9.57 7.60
N GLU A 76 -5.62 -10.36 6.53
CA GLU A 76 -4.59 -10.58 5.52
C GLU A 76 -5.17 -10.29 4.12
N LEU A 77 -4.47 -9.47 3.34
CA LEU A 77 -4.86 -9.12 1.98
C LEU A 77 -3.72 -9.36 1.01
N LYS A 78 -4.06 -9.94 -0.15
CA LYS A 78 -3.15 -10.02 -1.29
C LYS A 78 -3.60 -9.03 -2.37
N LEU A 79 -2.80 -8.00 -2.61
CA LEU A 79 -3.05 -7.01 -3.65
C LEU A 79 -2.35 -7.42 -4.95
N VAL A 80 -3.13 -7.50 -6.02
CA VAL A 80 -2.65 -7.83 -7.37
C VAL A 80 -2.94 -6.65 -8.29
N PRO A 81 -1.93 -6.05 -8.95
CA PRO A 81 -2.15 -5.01 -9.93
C PRO A 81 -2.99 -5.55 -11.10
N THR A 82 -4.01 -4.80 -11.51
CA THR A 82 -4.85 -5.14 -12.67
C THR A 82 -4.03 -5.15 -13.96
N VAL A 83 -3.09 -4.23 -14.10
CA VAL A 83 -2.07 -4.19 -15.16
C VAL A 83 -0.72 -3.77 -14.58
N LYS A 84 0.37 -4.17 -15.25
CA LYS A 84 1.74 -3.89 -14.79
C LYS A 84 2.19 -2.45 -15.06
N ASP A 85 1.88 -1.91 -16.24
CA ASP A 85 2.30 -0.56 -16.67
C ASP A 85 1.24 0.48 -16.30
N GLN A 86 1.29 0.96 -15.06
CA GLN A 86 0.46 2.08 -14.58
C GLN A 86 1.30 3.32 -14.24
N GLU A 87 2.52 3.41 -14.78
CA GLU A 87 3.37 4.58 -14.58
C GLU A 87 2.83 5.78 -15.35
N LEU A 88 2.58 6.87 -14.64
CA LEU A 88 2.22 8.16 -15.20
C LEU A 88 3.45 9.10 -15.22
N THR A 89 3.84 9.56 -16.41
CA THR A 89 4.93 10.55 -16.59
C THR A 89 4.36 11.92 -16.92
N THR A 90 4.47 12.89 -16.00
CA THR A 90 3.86 14.23 -16.13
C THR A 90 4.83 15.33 -16.55
N ARG A 91 6.08 14.99 -16.95
CA ARG A 91 7.14 15.98 -17.28
C ARG A 91 6.81 16.93 -18.44
N LYS A 92 5.73 16.68 -19.18
CA LYS A 92 5.23 17.52 -20.30
C LYS A 92 3.80 18.01 -20.09
N SER A 93 3.24 17.82 -18.89
CA SER A 93 1.90 18.28 -18.55
C SER A 93 2.00 19.74 -18.10
N THR A 94 1.53 20.64 -18.96
CA THR A 94 1.26 22.07 -18.66
C THR A 94 -0.16 22.26 -18.18
#